data_AF-A0AA38PQ12-F1
#
_entry.id   AF-A0AA38PQ12-F1
#
_cell.length_a   1.000
_cell.length_b   1.000
_cell.length_c   1.000
_cell.angle_alpha   90.00
_cell.angle_beta   90.00
_cell.angle_gamma   90.00
#
_symmetry.space_group_name_H-M   'P 1'
#
loop_
_entity.id
_entity.type
_entity.pdbx_description
1 polymer ?
#
loop_
_entity_poly.entity_id
_entity_poly.type
_entity_poly.pdbx_seq_one_letter_code
_entity_poly.pdbx_strand_id
1 'polypeptide(L)'
;MDWSLRSTTRAAQKLPENVEEILTESALREAYCIRNYNIPAALRVNTDQTQTVYQQGTNMTWNQKGDRQVPAVGIDEKRAFTLVPSISASGELLPFQAIYHGATSASCPSRASPFYDEAERLGFRLKPSKTDTYWSTMDTMKALVDEIIAPYFERKKLDLNIEDPEHQYSIWKIDCWSVHKSEEFMAWMKLTYPRIIIVFVPGNCT
;
A
#
# COMPACT_ATOMS: atom_id res chain seq x y z
N MET A 1 0.31 -22.52 40.38
CA MET A 1 0.34 -22.38 38.91
C MET A 1 1.10 -21.10 38.59
N ASP A 2 2.31 -21.19 38.04
CA ASP A 2 3.22 -20.05 37.82
C ASP A 2 2.98 -19.33 36.48
N TRP A 3 1.71 -19.05 36.16
CA TRP A 3 1.32 -18.44 34.89
C TRP A 3 0.80 -17.03 35.16
N SER A 4 1.09 -16.11 34.25
CA SER A 4 0.57 -14.74 34.27
C SER A 4 0.05 -14.34 32.90
N LEU A 5 -0.96 -13.47 32.87
CA LEU A 5 -1.45 -12.83 31.67
C LEU A 5 -0.38 -11.88 31.10
N ARG A 6 -0.07 -11.99 29.80
CA ARG A 6 1.01 -11.23 29.16
C ARG A 6 0.58 -10.67 27.81
N SER A 7 1.12 -9.48 27.47
CA SER A 7 1.04 -8.91 26.12
C SER A 7 2.12 -9.51 25.23
N THR A 8 1.78 -9.84 23.98
CA THR A 8 2.76 -10.29 22.99
C THR A 8 3.67 -9.14 22.59
N THR A 9 4.98 -9.32 22.70
CA THR A 9 6.00 -8.33 22.28
C THR A 9 6.78 -8.85 21.07
N ARG A 10 7.01 -7.99 20.07
CA ARG A 10 7.96 -8.23 18.97
C ARG A 10 9.13 -7.27 19.10
N ALA A 11 10.32 -7.71 18.68
CA ALA A 11 11.51 -6.87 18.72
C ALA A 11 11.33 -5.61 17.86
N ALA A 12 11.74 -4.46 18.37
CA ALA A 12 11.76 -3.22 17.61
C ALA A 12 12.73 -3.36 16.42
N GLN A 13 12.31 -2.86 15.26
CA GLN A 13 13.11 -2.87 14.05
C GLN A 13 14.31 -1.93 14.22
N LYS A 14 15.49 -2.37 13.75
CA LYS A 14 16.71 -1.55 13.84
C LYS A 14 16.75 -0.56 12.68
N LEU A 15 16.93 0.71 13.01
CA LEU A 15 17.19 1.76 12.02
C LEU A 15 18.60 1.57 11.43
N PRO A 16 18.80 1.92 10.15
CA PRO A 16 20.14 2.00 9.57
C PRO A 16 20.95 3.11 10.24
N GLU A 17 22.28 2.97 10.26
CA GLU A 17 23.19 3.93 10.90
C GLU A 17 23.12 5.33 10.26
N ASN A 18 22.84 5.40 8.97
CA ASN A 18 22.75 6.64 8.19
C ASN A 18 21.29 7.07 7.88
N VAL A 19 20.34 6.74 8.77
CA VAL A 19 18.92 7.05 8.58
C VAL A 19 18.65 8.53 8.24
N GLU A 20 19.33 9.47 8.91
CA GLU A 20 19.16 10.91 8.68
C GLU A 20 19.57 11.34 7.26
N GLU A 21 20.65 10.77 6.74
CA GLU A 21 21.12 11.02 5.37
C GLU A 21 20.13 10.46 4.36
N ILE A 22 19.70 9.20 4.54
CA ILE A 22 18.72 8.54 3.67
C ILE A 22 17.40 9.33 3.60
N LEU A 23 16.90 9.79 4.76
CA LEU A 23 15.68 10.59 4.84
C LEU A 23 15.86 11.95 4.16
N THR A 24 17.01 12.59 4.37
CA THR A 24 17.35 13.87 3.72
C THR A 24 17.41 13.73 2.20
N GLU A 25 18.12 12.73 1.69
CA GLU A 25 18.22 12.48 0.25
C GLU A 25 16.86 12.14 -0.38
N SER A 26 16.04 11.33 0.31
CA SER A 26 14.68 11.01 -0.14
C SER A 26 13.81 12.27 -0.25
N ALA A 27 13.84 13.12 0.78
CA ALA A 27 13.11 14.38 0.79
C ALA A 27 13.59 15.34 -0.31
N LEU A 28 14.91 15.48 -0.50
CA LEU A 28 15.49 16.33 -1.53
C LEU A 28 15.14 15.84 -2.95
N ARG A 29 15.13 14.52 -3.16
CA ARG A 29 14.73 13.93 -4.44
C ARG A 29 13.26 14.22 -4.78
N GLU A 30 12.38 14.05 -3.81
CA GLU A 30 10.96 14.37 -3.99
C GLU A 30 10.77 15.87 -4.27
N ALA A 31 11.43 16.74 -3.48
CA ALA A 31 11.40 18.19 -3.67
C ALA A 31 11.94 18.61 -5.05
N TYR A 32 13.00 17.98 -5.53
CA TYR A 32 13.56 18.19 -6.87
C TYR A 32 12.53 17.88 -7.96
N CYS A 33 11.86 16.73 -7.88
CA CYS A 33 10.82 16.36 -8.84
C CYS A 33 9.65 17.34 -8.81
N ILE A 34 9.16 17.69 -7.62
CA ILE A 34 8.05 18.65 -7.46
C ILE A 34 8.40 19.98 -8.10
N ARG A 35 9.58 20.53 -7.79
CA ARG A 35 10.04 21.81 -8.31
C ARG A 35 10.18 21.80 -9.83
N ASN A 36 10.89 20.81 -10.38
CA ASN A 36 11.30 20.84 -11.78
C ASN A 36 10.18 20.47 -12.75
N TYR A 37 9.21 19.68 -12.31
CA TYR A 37 8.04 19.32 -13.11
C TYR A 37 6.76 20.02 -12.66
N ASN A 38 6.88 21.02 -11.77
CA ASN A 38 5.79 21.82 -11.24
C ASN A 38 4.59 20.97 -10.78
N ILE A 39 4.85 19.92 -9.99
CA ILE A 39 3.84 18.91 -9.65
C ILE A 39 2.95 19.42 -8.51
N PRO A 40 1.66 19.73 -8.76
CA PRO A 40 0.76 20.25 -7.74
C PRO A 40 0.41 19.20 -6.69
N ALA A 41 -0.07 19.65 -5.53
CA ALA A 41 -0.39 18.76 -4.40
C ALA A 41 -1.35 17.61 -4.75
N ALA A 42 -2.34 17.88 -5.59
CA ALA A 42 -3.32 16.88 -6.02
C ALA A 42 -2.72 15.80 -6.95
N LEU A 43 -1.55 16.03 -7.57
CA LEU A 43 -0.87 15.05 -8.42
C LEU A 43 0.28 14.33 -7.72
N ARG A 44 0.27 14.32 -6.38
CA ARG A 44 1.21 13.57 -5.55
C ARG A 44 0.40 12.61 -4.70
N VAL A 45 0.50 11.31 -4.96
CA VAL A 45 -0.25 10.27 -4.24
C VAL A 45 0.71 9.39 -3.47
N ASN A 46 0.41 9.16 -2.19
CA ASN A 46 1.07 8.16 -1.38
C ASN A 46 0.16 6.92 -1.30
N THR A 47 0.75 5.74 -1.46
CA THR A 47 0.08 4.46 -1.28
C THR A 47 0.84 3.60 -0.28
N ASP A 48 0.10 3.03 0.66
CA ASP A 48 0.59 2.03 1.61
C ASP A 48 -0.15 0.69 1.40
N GLN A 49 0.39 -0.40 1.93
CA GLN A 49 -0.27 -1.71 1.95
C GLN A 49 -0.32 -2.23 3.37
N THR A 50 -1.53 -2.48 3.86
CA THR A 50 -1.72 -2.95 5.22
C THR A 50 -2.50 -4.25 5.27
N GLN A 51 -2.09 -5.13 6.18
CA GLN A 51 -2.80 -6.37 6.45
C GLN A 51 -4.06 -6.07 7.28
N THR A 52 -5.22 -6.44 6.76
CA THR A 52 -6.48 -6.41 7.49
C THR A 52 -6.91 -7.82 7.88
N VAL A 53 -6.97 -8.10 9.17
CA VAL A 53 -7.42 -9.40 9.71
C VAL A 53 -8.96 -9.43 9.83
N TYR A 54 -9.61 -10.53 9.44
CA TYR A 54 -11.07 -10.65 9.57
C TYR A 54 -11.52 -10.78 11.03
N GLN A 55 -10.67 -11.39 11.86
CA GLN A 55 -10.89 -11.54 13.28
C GLN A 55 -9.64 -11.03 14.00
N GLN A 56 -9.81 -9.97 14.78
CA GLN A 56 -8.75 -9.51 15.65
C GLN A 56 -8.58 -10.52 16.79
N GLY A 57 -7.47 -11.25 16.78
CA GLY A 57 -7.05 -12.05 17.93
C GLY A 57 -6.74 -11.14 19.12
N THR A 58 -6.87 -11.68 20.33
CA THR A 58 -6.42 -10.98 21.54
C THR A 58 -4.89 -10.98 21.58
N ASN A 59 -4.26 -9.83 21.82
CA ASN A 59 -2.81 -9.71 22.06
C ASN A 59 -2.39 -10.25 23.45
N MET A 60 -3.29 -10.95 24.14
CA MET A 60 -3.11 -11.46 25.48
C MET A 60 -3.12 -12.99 25.46
N THR A 61 -2.13 -13.58 26.13
CA THR A 61 -2.09 -15.01 26.40
C THR A 61 -1.61 -15.27 27.83
N TRP A 62 -1.86 -16.48 28.33
CA TRP A 62 -1.28 -16.95 29.58
C TRP A 62 0.07 -17.60 29.27
N ASN A 63 1.13 -17.17 29.96
CA ASN A 63 2.44 -17.81 29.84
C ASN A 63 3.17 -17.83 31.19
N GLN A 64 4.27 -18.58 31.27
CA GLN A 64 5.07 -18.73 32.47
C GLN A 64 5.58 -17.37 32.98
N LYS A 65 5.46 -17.18 34.30
CA LYS A 65 5.90 -15.96 34.98
C LYS A 65 7.42 -15.84 34.85
N GLY A 66 7.90 -14.70 34.33
CA GLY A 66 9.33 -14.44 34.12
C GLY A 66 9.80 -14.51 32.66
N ASP A 67 8.98 -15.05 31.75
CA ASP A 67 9.34 -15.11 30.33
C ASP A 67 9.47 -13.71 29.72
N ARG A 68 10.55 -13.52 28.96
CA ARG A 68 10.87 -12.27 28.24
C ARG A 68 10.20 -12.19 26.87
N GLN A 69 9.87 -13.34 26.28
CA GLN A 69 9.18 -13.45 24.99
C GLN A 69 8.04 -14.44 25.14
N VAL A 70 6.84 -14.02 24.73
CA VAL A 70 5.63 -14.82 24.86
C VAL A 70 5.05 -15.04 23.46
N PRO A 71 5.27 -16.22 22.86
CA PRO A 71 4.64 -16.57 21.58
C PRO A 71 3.15 -16.81 21.80
N ALA A 72 2.32 -16.43 20.83
CA ALA A 72 0.90 -16.72 20.86
C ALA A 72 0.58 -17.78 19.81
N VAL A 73 0.05 -18.92 20.24
CA VAL A 73 -0.39 -20.01 19.37
C VAL A 73 -1.71 -19.60 18.71
N GLY A 74 -1.82 -19.73 17.39
CA GLY A 74 -3.02 -19.38 16.62
C GLY A 74 -3.10 -17.93 16.11
N ILE A 75 -2.14 -17.07 16.47
CA ILE A 75 -1.97 -15.74 15.82
C ILE A 75 -1.39 -15.87 14.41
N ASP A 76 -0.68 -16.96 14.12
CA ASP A 76 0.00 -17.16 12.84
C ASP A 76 -0.95 -17.55 11.70
N GLU A 77 -2.09 -18.20 12.00
CA GLU A 77 -3.13 -18.48 10.99
C GLU A 77 -4.02 -17.25 10.77
N LYS A 78 -3.45 -16.27 10.08
CA LYS A 78 -4.12 -15.01 9.77
C LYS A 78 -5.03 -15.18 8.56
N ARG A 79 -6.32 -15.41 8.80
CA ARG A 79 -7.34 -15.08 7.80
C ARG A 79 -7.35 -13.57 7.64
N ALA A 80 -6.77 -13.10 6.55
CA ALA A 80 -6.59 -11.69 6.27
C ALA A 80 -6.73 -11.40 4.77
N PHE A 81 -6.86 -10.13 4.46
CA PHE A 81 -6.70 -9.59 3.12
C PHE A 81 -5.75 -8.39 3.20
N THR A 82 -5.11 -8.05 2.08
CA THR A 82 -4.29 -6.83 1.98
C THR A 82 -5.18 -5.68 1.51
N LEU A 83 -5.23 -4.60 2.29
CA LEU A 83 -5.85 -3.34 1.90
C LEU A 83 -4.78 -2.40 1.38
N VAL A 84 -5.04 -1.74 0.25
CA VAL A 84 -4.12 -0.81 -0.40
C VAL A 84 -4.77 0.58 -0.46
N PRO A 85 -4.69 1.36 0.64
CA PRO A 85 -5.14 2.74 0.64
C PRO A 85 -4.19 3.65 -0.13
N SER A 86 -4.75 4.63 -0.84
CA SER A 86 -3.99 5.66 -1.54
C SER A 86 -4.60 7.03 -1.24
N ILE A 87 -3.77 8.02 -0.91
CA ILE A 87 -4.20 9.37 -0.58
C ILE A 87 -3.32 10.41 -1.28
N SER A 88 -3.93 11.46 -1.82
CA SER A 88 -3.19 12.56 -2.41
C SER A 88 -2.66 13.53 -1.36
N ALA A 89 -1.61 14.27 -1.69
CA ALA A 89 -1.09 15.33 -0.82
C ALA A 89 -2.04 16.54 -0.71
N SER A 90 -3.14 16.59 -1.48
CA SER A 90 -4.24 17.53 -1.28
C SER A 90 -5.32 17.00 -0.32
N GLY A 91 -5.16 15.79 0.23
CA GLY A 91 -6.07 15.17 1.19
C GLY A 91 -7.22 14.37 0.56
N GLU A 92 -7.18 14.08 -0.74
CA GLU A 92 -8.21 13.26 -1.39
C GLU A 92 -7.86 11.78 -1.28
N LEU A 93 -8.78 11.00 -0.71
CA LEU A 93 -8.68 9.57 -0.63
C LEU A 93 -9.10 8.93 -1.96
N LEU A 94 -8.25 8.07 -2.51
CA LEU A 94 -8.55 7.31 -3.72
C LEU A 94 -9.31 6.03 -3.38
N PRO A 95 -10.02 5.43 -4.36
CA PRO A 95 -10.65 4.13 -4.18
C PRO A 95 -9.67 3.07 -3.67
N PHE A 96 -10.12 2.22 -2.76
CA PHE A 96 -9.29 1.15 -2.21
C PHE A 96 -9.16 -0.02 -3.19
N GLN A 97 -7.98 -0.64 -3.21
CA GLN A 97 -7.82 -2.00 -3.68
C GLN A 97 -7.74 -2.94 -2.46
N ALA A 98 -8.50 -4.03 -2.48
CA ALA A 98 -8.47 -5.08 -1.47
C ALA A 98 -8.16 -6.42 -2.13
N ILE A 99 -7.12 -7.09 -1.63
CA ILE A 99 -6.53 -8.29 -2.22
C ILE A 99 -6.81 -9.48 -1.31
N TYR A 100 -7.60 -10.42 -1.82
CA TYR A 100 -8.09 -11.59 -1.11
C TYR A 100 -7.28 -12.82 -1.48
N HIS A 101 -7.02 -13.69 -0.51
CA HIS A 101 -6.43 -15.01 -0.77
C HIS A 101 -7.35 -15.85 -1.67
N GLY A 102 -6.79 -16.43 -2.74
CA GLY A 102 -7.49 -17.35 -3.65
C GLY A 102 -7.30 -17.00 -5.13
N ALA A 103 -7.92 -17.78 -6.00
CA ALA A 103 -7.66 -17.75 -7.45
C ALA A 103 -8.73 -17.03 -8.29
N THR A 104 -9.96 -16.94 -7.80
CA THR A 104 -11.12 -16.49 -8.60
C THR A 104 -11.89 -15.39 -7.89
N SER A 105 -12.83 -14.76 -8.60
CA SER A 105 -13.74 -13.78 -8.02
C SER A 105 -14.60 -14.34 -6.88
N ALA A 106 -14.82 -15.67 -6.84
CA ALA A 106 -15.52 -16.33 -5.74
C ALA A 106 -14.72 -16.31 -4.42
N SER A 107 -13.42 -16.00 -4.47
CA SER A 107 -12.57 -15.79 -3.28
C SER A 107 -12.69 -14.38 -2.70
N CYS A 108 -13.34 -13.46 -3.42
CA CYS A 108 -13.65 -12.11 -2.97
C CYS A 108 -15.06 -12.05 -2.36
N PRO A 109 -15.42 -10.94 -1.66
CA PRO A 109 -16.79 -10.73 -1.20
C PRO A 109 -17.82 -10.91 -2.32
N SER A 110 -18.91 -11.58 -1.99
CA SER A 110 -20.00 -11.85 -2.92
C SER A 110 -20.66 -10.55 -3.38
N ARG A 111 -21.20 -10.52 -4.60
CA ARG A 111 -22.06 -9.42 -5.07
C ARG A 111 -23.30 -9.23 -4.18
N ALA A 112 -23.71 -10.27 -3.46
CA ALA A 112 -24.82 -10.19 -2.50
C ALA A 112 -24.38 -9.66 -1.11
N SER A 113 -23.10 -9.35 -0.91
CA SER A 113 -22.61 -8.79 0.35
C SER A 113 -23.19 -7.39 0.58
N PRO A 114 -23.49 -7.00 1.84
CA PRO A 114 -23.88 -5.63 2.16
C PRO A 114 -22.86 -4.62 1.62
N PHE A 115 -23.36 -3.50 1.08
CA PHE A 115 -22.56 -2.40 0.54
C PHE A 115 -21.69 -2.73 -0.69
N TYR A 116 -21.89 -3.89 -1.34
CA TYR A 116 -21.15 -4.23 -2.56
C TYR A 116 -21.36 -3.18 -3.68
N ASP A 117 -22.62 -2.81 -3.91
CA ASP A 117 -22.99 -1.82 -4.94
C ASP A 117 -22.39 -0.44 -4.63
N GLU A 118 -22.33 -0.07 -3.34
CA GLU A 118 -21.69 1.18 -2.93
C GLU A 118 -20.17 1.14 -3.17
N ALA A 119 -19.51 0.02 -2.82
CA ALA A 119 -18.09 -0.17 -3.09
C ALA A 119 -17.78 -0.10 -4.60
N GLU A 120 -18.62 -0.72 -5.44
CA GLU A 120 -18.48 -0.67 -6.90
C GLU A 120 -18.67 0.76 -7.43
N ARG A 121 -19.68 1.49 -6.94
CA ARG A 121 -19.93 2.91 -7.27
C ARG A 121 -18.79 3.83 -6.84
N LEU A 122 -18.17 3.56 -5.70
CA LEU A 122 -16.98 4.29 -5.22
C LEU A 122 -15.70 3.86 -5.94
N GLY A 123 -15.76 2.87 -6.84
CA GLY A 123 -14.63 2.41 -7.63
C GLY A 123 -13.67 1.49 -6.89
N PHE A 124 -14.06 0.93 -5.73
CA PHE A 124 -13.21 -0.01 -4.99
C PHE A 124 -12.96 -1.26 -5.82
N ARG A 125 -11.74 -1.80 -5.70
CA ARG A 125 -11.29 -2.97 -6.46
C ARG A 125 -11.03 -4.15 -5.54
N LEU A 126 -11.95 -5.09 -5.54
CA LEU A 126 -11.83 -6.36 -4.82
C LEU A 126 -11.21 -7.39 -5.78
N LYS A 127 -9.99 -7.83 -5.51
CA LYS A 127 -9.23 -8.72 -6.41
C LYS A 127 -8.75 -9.96 -5.67
N PRO A 128 -8.78 -11.15 -6.28
CA PRO A 128 -8.05 -12.29 -5.76
C PRO A 128 -6.54 -12.09 -6.01
N SER A 129 -5.69 -12.52 -5.09
CA SER A 129 -4.23 -12.48 -5.24
C SER A 129 -3.74 -13.41 -6.35
N LYS A 130 -4.52 -14.45 -6.67
CA LYS A 130 -4.16 -15.57 -7.56
C LYS A 130 -2.93 -16.34 -7.10
N THR A 131 -2.68 -16.34 -5.80
CA THR A 131 -1.59 -17.10 -5.14
C THR A 131 -2.11 -17.76 -3.88
N ASP A 132 -1.28 -18.59 -3.25
CA ASP A 132 -1.53 -19.18 -1.93
C ASP A 132 -1.38 -18.17 -0.77
N THR A 133 -1.29 -16.87 -1.09
CA THR A 133 -1.18 -15.77 -0.11
C THR A 133 -2.22 -14.69 -0.39
N TYR A 134 -2.38 -13.71 0.49
CA TYR A 134 -3.24 -12.52 0.29
C TYR A 134 -2.44 -11.27 -0.08
N TRP A 135 -1.14 -11.42 -0.40
CA TRP A 135 -0.26 -10.29 -0.72
C TRP A 135 -0.48 -9.78 -2.15
N SER A 136 -0.10 -8.52 -2.38
CA SER A 136 -0.04 -7.94 -3.71
C SER A 136 0.92 -8.71 -4.61
N THR A 137 0.54 -8.91 -5.85
CA THR A 137 1.39 -9.50 -6.90
C THR A 137 1.71 -8.44 -7.94
N MET A 138 2.58 -8.79 -8.89
CA MET A 138 2.84 -7.95 -10.06
C MET A 138 1.53 -7.54 -10.75
N ASP A 139 0.64 -8.51 -10.98
CA ASP A 139 -0.64 -8.29 -11.66
C ASP A 139 -1.57 -7.35 -10.88
N THR A 140 -1.68 -7.53 -9.55
CA THR A 140 -2.53 -6.64 -8.75
C THR A 140 -1.94 -5.23 -8.64
N MET A 141 -0.61 -5.10 -8.64
CA MET A 141 0.06 -3.78 -8.68
C MET A 141 -0.13 -3.07 -10.01
N LYS A 142 -0.05 -3.78 -11.15
CA LYS A 142 -0.40 -3.22 -12.46
C LYS A 142 -1.87 -2.79 -12.47
N ALA A 143 -2.78 -3.64 -11.97
CA ALA A 143 -4.20 -3.32 -11.85
C ALA A 143 -4.47 -2.11 -10.93
N LEU A 144 -3.71 -1.94 -9.85
CA LEU A 144 -3.82 -0.75 -8.99
C LEU A 144 -3.49 0.52 -9.78
N VAL A 145 -2.45 0.48 -10.59
CA VAL A 145 -2.06 1.63 -11.41
C VAL A 145 -3.10 1.90 -12.50
N ASP A 146 -3.48 0.87 -13.26
CA ASP A 146 -4.38 0.98 -14.40
C ASP A 146 -5.80 1.40 -13.98
N GLU A 147 -6.28 0.90 -12.84
CA GLU A 147 -7.69 1.08 -12.43
C GLU A 147 -7.89 2.21 -11.43
N ILE A 148 -6.85 2.64 -10.71
CA ILE A 148 -6.96 3.63 -9.62
C ILE A 148 -5.98 4.80 -9.80
N ILE A 149 -4.66 4.55 -9.82
CA ILE A 149 -3.66 5.63 -9.73
C ILE A 149 -3.62 6.49 -11.00
N ALA A 150 -3.47 5.87 -12.17
CA ALA A 150 -3.39 6.61 -13.42
C ALA A 150 -4.71 7.32 -13.77
N PRO A 151 -5.90 6.68 -13.68
CA PRO A 151 -7.17 7.36 -13.89
C PRO A 151 -7.41 8.53 -12.94
N TYR A 152 -6.97 8.41 -11.68
CA TYR A 152 -7.03 9.52 -10.73
C TYR A 152 -6.22 10.73 -11.22
N PHE A 153 -4.97 10.53 -11.64
CA PHE A 153 -4.12 11.62 -12.13
C PHE A 153 -4.69 12.25 -13.39
N GLU A 154 -5.16 11.46 -14.36
CA GLU A 154 -5.76 12.00 -15.58
C GLU A 154 -6.99 12.85 -15.29
N ARG A 155 -7.90 12.36 -14.43
CA ARG A 155 -9.04 13.16 -13.96
C ARG A 155 -8.56 14.45 -13.27
N LYS A 156 -7.57 14.36 -12.37
CA LYS A 156 -7.13 15.51 -11.59
C LYS A 156 -6.43 16.58 -12.40
N LYS A 157 -5.71 16.20 -13.45
CA LYS A 157 -5.12 17.18 -14.38
C LYS A 157 -6.21 18.02 -15.05
N LEU A 158 -7.34 17.40 -15.42
CA LEU A 158 -8.50 18.10 -15.97
C LEU A 158 -9.19 18.97 -14.91
N ASP A 159 -9.44 18.44 -13.71
CA ASP A 159 -10.05 19.19 -12.60
C ASP A 159 -9.27 20.47 -12.25
N LEU A 160 -7.93 20.41 -12.36
CA LEU A 160 -7.02 21.53 -12.08
C LEU A 160 -6.85 22.49 -13.26
N ASN A 161 -7.50 22.25 -14.40
CA ASN A 161 -7.33 23.02 -15.65
C ASN A 161 -5.86 23.16 -16.07
N ILE A 162 -5.09 22.09 -15.96
CA ILE A 162 -3.69 22.09 -16.41
C ILE A 162 -3.67 22.27 -17.93
N GLU A 163 -2.90 23.25 -18.41
CA GLU A 163 -2.85 23.64 -19.83
C GLU A 163 -2.39 22.49 -20.74
N ASP A 164 -1.41 21.70 -20.29
CA ASP A 164 -0.87 20.53 -20.99
C ASP A 164 -0.91 19.27 -20.10
N PRO A 165 -2.08 18.62 -20.00
CA PRO A 165 -2.26 17.48 -19.10
C PRO A 165 -1.45 16.25 -19.55
N GLU A 166 -1.17 16.10 -20.84
CA GLU A 166 -0.42 14.95 -21.39
C GLU A 166 1.06 15.00 -21.02
N HIS A 167 1.64 16.19 -20.89
CA HIS A 167 3.05 16.36 -20.50
C HIS A 167 3.23 16.61 -19.00
N GLN A 168 2.16 16.88 -18.26
CA GLN A 168 2.21 17.06 -16.81
C GLN A 168 2.62 15.77 -16.09
N TYR A 169 3.68 15.87 -15.29
CA TYR A 169 4.13 14.78 -14.43
C TYR A 169 3.32 14.70 -13.13
N SER A 170 3.26 13.49 -12.59
CA SER A 170 2.68 13.17 -11.28
C SER A 170 3.68 12.37 -10.45
N ILE A 171 3.54 12.37 -9.12
CA ILE A 171 4.35 11.55 -8.21
C ILE A 171 3.47 10.47 -7.60
N TRP A 172 3.94 9.24 -7.67
CA TRP A 172 3.38 8.13 -6.91
C TRP A 172 4.44 7.62 -5.91
N LYS A 173 4.15 7.79 -4.62
CA LYS A 173 5.04 7.45 -3.52
C LYS A 173 4.61 6.14 -2.87
N ILE A 174 5.51 5.16 -2.86
CA ILE A 174 5.22 3.80 -2.37
C ILE A 174 6.40 3.21 -1.61
N ASP A 175 6.14 2.22 -0.77
CA ASP A 175 7.19 1.50 -0.05
C ASP A 175 8.19 0.78 -0.96
N CYS A 176 9.43 0.73 -0.51
CA CYS A 176 10.57 0.08 -1.15
C CYS A 176 10.52 -1.46 -1.04
N TRP A 177 9.42 -2.07 -1.50
CA TRP A 177 9.19 -3.51 -1.47
C TRP A 177 9.67 -4.23 -2.75
N SER A 178 9.89 -5.56 -2.67
CA SER A 178 10.53 -6.35 -3.73
C SER A 178 9.77 -6.31 -5.06
N VAL A 179 8.44 -6.40 -5.06
CA VAL A 179 7.62 -6.30 -6.28
C VAL A 179 7.72 -4.90 -6.88
N HIS A 180 7.58 -3.86 -6.05
CA HIS A 180 7.61 -2.46 -6.51
C HIS A 180 8.96 -2.07 -7.14
N LYS A 181 10.05 -2.65 -6.65
CA LYS A 181 11.41 -2.42 -7.17
C LYS A 181 11.83 -3.36 -8.29
N SER A 182 11.02 -4.36 -8.60
CA SER A 182 11.38 -5.33 -9.63
C SER A 182 11.63 -4.62 -10.97
N GLU A 183 12.63 -5.09 -11.71
CA GLU A 183 12.96 -4.53 -13.02
C GLU A 183 11.76 -4.59 -13.96
N GLU A 184 11.00 -5.70 -13.91
CA GLU A 184 9.80 -5.88 -14.71
C GLU A 184 8.75 -4.80 -14.41
N PHE A 185 8.43 -4.55 -13.14
CA PHE A 185 7.42 -3.53 -12.79
C PHE A 185 7.89 -2.13 -13.18
N MET A 186 9.15 -1.81 -12.90
CA MET A 186 9.72 -0.49 -13.21
C MET A 186 9.85 -0.26 -14.72
N ALA A 187 10.18 -1.28 -15.51
CA ALA A 187 10.20 -1.21 -16.97
C ALA A 187 8.79 -1.00 -17.53
N TRP A 188 7.81 -1.74 -17.01
CA TRP A 188 6.41 -1.58 -17.40
C TRP A 188 5.87 -0.18 -17.07
N MET A 189 6.16 0.35 -15.89
CA MET A 189 5.78 1.72 -15.50
C MET A 189 6.40 2.78 -16.41
N LYS A 190 7.70 2.66 -16.72
CA LYS A 190 8.39 3.60 -17.62
C LYS A 190 7.82 3.57 -19.04
N LEU A 191 7.43 2.40 -19.52
CA LEU A 191 6.85 2.23 -20.86
C LEU A 191 5.41 2.73 -20.94
N THR A 192 4.59 2.38 -19.95
CA THR A 192 3.13 2.57 -19.98
C THR A 192 2.72 3.92 -19.40
N TYR A 193 3.38 4.37 -18.34
CA TYR A 193 3.07 5.59 -17.60
C TYR A 193 4.33 6.47 -17.39
N PRO A 194 5.01 6.92 -18.47
CA PRO A 194 6.28 7.64 -18.38
C PRO A 194 6.21 8.96 -17.60
N ARG A 195 5.00 9.50 -17.39
CA ARG A 195 4.74 10.74 -16.65
C ARG A 195 4.39 10.52 -15.17
N ILE A 196 4.30 9.27 -14.71
CA ILE A 196 4.15 8.95 -13.29
C ILE A 196 5.54 8.63 -12.72
N ILE A 197 6.08 9.55 -11.92
CA ILE A 197 7.35 9.38 -11.25
C ILE A 197 7.13 8.57 -9.98
N ILE A 198 7.74 7.39 -9.91
CA ILE A 198 7.74 6.59 -8.68
C ILE A 198 8.82 7.12 -7.73
N VAL A 199 8.42 7.45 -6.51
CA VAL A 199 9.31 7.79 -5.40
C VAL A 199 9.18 6.72 -4.33
N PHE A 200 10.29 6.13 -3.91
CA PHE A 200 10.27 5.12 -2.86
C PHE A 200 10.39 5.74 -1.48
N VAL A 201 9.54 5.31 -0.55
CA VAL A 201 9.80 5.51 0.87
C VAL A 201 11.00 4.64 1.24
N PRO A 202 12.05 5.20 1.87
CA PRO A 202 13.24 4.44 2.19
C PRO A 202 12.91 3.25 3.12
N GLY A 203 13.52 2.10 2.85
CA GLY A 203 13.29 0.90 3.64
C GLY A 203 13.74 1.09 5.08
N ASN A 204 12.97 0.56 6.04
CA ASN A 204 13.23 0.65 7.47
C ASN A 204 13.31 2.10 8.01
N CYS A 205 12.64 3.04 7.34
CA CYS A 205 12.61 4.46 7.72
C CYS A 205 11.17 4.97 7.96
N THR A 206 10.25 4.05 8.25
CA THR A 206 8.84 4.30 8.59
C THR A 206 8.54 3.98 10.05
#